data_AF-A0A1G0VJD5-F1
#
_entry.id   AF-A0A1G0VJD5-F1
#
_cell.length_a   1.000
_cell.length_b   1.000
_cell.length_c   1.000
_cell.angle_alpha   90.00
_cell.angle_beta   90.00
_cell.angle_gamma   90.00
#
_symmetry.space_group_name_H-M   'P 1'
#
loop_
_entity.id
_entity.type
_entity.pdbx_description
1 polymer ?
#
loop_
_entity_poly.entity_id
_entity_poly.type
_entity_poly.pdbx_seq_one_letter_code
_entity_poly.pdbx_strand_id
1 'polypeptide(L)'
;MLGNQYFLTRKYHEALSELETSLKKNPTSKPIRKKLIICYVKTGKLYTALEIFEKLIVEDVYCIINTDPILDDCPCPEIIYELENTSSYFDEKEKSIALGILWLYCDIKHSLNHFILLSLKDKRFEKIVELLRTKTKQTQR
;
A
#
# COMPACT_ATOMS: atom_id res chain seq x y z
N MET A 1 -8.11 -15.38 -12.84
CA MET A 1 -8.44 -15.16 -11.41
C MET A 1 -9.44 -14.02 -11.32
N LEU A 2 -10.67 -14.29 -10.89
CA LEU A 2 -11.77 -13.31 -10.91
C LEU A 2 -11.45 -12.03 -10.12
N GLY A 3 -10.82 -12.17 -8.95
CA GLY A 3 -10.37 -11.01 -8.15
C GLY A 3 -9.39 -10.09 -8.85
N ASN A 4 -8.52 -10.62 -9.73
CA ASN A 4 -7.62 -9.79 -10.53
C ASN A 4 -8.39 -8.97 -11.57
N GLN A 5 -9.39 -9.57 -12.21
CA GLN A 5 -10.22 -8.88 -13.19
C GLN A 5 -11.01 -7.75 -12.55
N TYR A 6 -11.62 -8.00 -11.38
CA TYR A 6 -12.29 -6.95 -10.62
C TYR A 6 -11.34 -5.81 -10.24
N PHE A 7 -10.12 -6.14 -9.79
CA PHE A 7 -9.09 -5.16 -9.46
C PHE A 7 -8.74 -4.26 -10.66
N LEU A 8 -8.48 -4.86 -11.83
CA LEU A 8 -8.16 -4.12 -13.04
C LEU A 8 -9.32 -3.21 -13.49
N THR A 9 -10.56 -3.65 -13.30
CA THR A 9 -11.76 -2.84 -13.58
C THR A 9 -12.19 -1.91 -12.44
N ARG A 10 -11.31 -1.67 -11.44
CA ARG A 10 -11.53 -0.75 -10.30
C ARG A 10 -12.72 -1.12 -9.40
N LYS A 11 -13.19 -2.37 -9.49
CA LYS A 11 -14.26 -2.94 -8.65
C LYS A 11 -13.68 -3.45 -7.34
N TYR A 12 -13.27 -2.53 -6.46
CA TYR A 12 -12.45 -2.85 -5.29
C TYR A 12 -13.17 -3.72 -4.25
N HIS A 13 -14.49 -3.57 -4.07
CA HIS A 13 -15.27 -4.38 -3.14
C HIS A 13 -15.35 -5.85 -3.59
N GLU A 14 -15.64 -6.09 -4.86
CA GLU A 14 -15.70 -7.43 -5.45
C GLU A 14 -14.31 -8.06 -5.55
N ALA A 15 -13.30 -7.27 -5.92
CA ALA A 15 -11.91 -7.69 -5.92
C ALA A 15 -11.48 -8.17 -4.54
N LEU A 16 -11.86 -7.44 -3.48
CA LEU A 16 -11.50 -7.76 -2.11
C LEU A 16 -11.99 -9.16 -1.72
N SER A 17 -13.26 -9.48 -1.96
CA SER A 17 -13.85 -10.78 -1.60
C SER A 17 -13.13 -11.96 -2.27
N GLU A 18 -12.85 -11.83 -3.56
CA GLU A 18 -12.16 -12.86 -4.35
C GLU A 18 -10.68 -13.00 -3.99
N LEU A 19 -10.00 -11.88 -3.74
CA LEU A 19 -8.59 -11.85 -3.37
C LEU A 19 -8.37 -12.37 -1.95
N GLU A 20 -9.26 -12.11 -1.00
CA GLU A 20 -9.23 -12.68 0.36
C GLU A 20 -9.35 -14.22 0.30
N THR A 21 -10.26 -14.72 -0.52
CA THR A 21 -10.43 -16.17 -0.75
C THR A 21 -9.18 -16.77 -1.39
N SER A 22 -8.56 -16.05 -2.33
CA SER A 22 -7.33 -16.47 -2.98
C SER A 22 -6.13 -16.46 -2.02
N LEU A 23 -6.05 -15.48 -1.10
CA LEU A 23 -5.01 -15.40 -0.08
C LEU A 23 -5.11 -16.58 0.90
N LYS A 24 -6.32 -17.04 1.27
CA LYS A 24 -6.48 -18.22 2.13
C LYS A 24 -5.87 -19.49 1.51
N LYS A 25 -5.91 -19.60 0.18
CA LYS A 25 -5.32 -20.74 -0.57
C LYS A 25 -3.81 -20.60 -0.73
N ASN A 26 -3.31 -19.36 -0.83
CA ASN A 26 -1.89 -19.07 -0.96
C ASN A 26 -1.49 -17.86 -0.08
N PRO A 27 -1.26 -18.07 1.23
CA PRO A 27 -1.05 -16.98 2.19
C PRO A 27 0.23 -16.15 1.97
N THR A 28 1.22 -16.73 1.28
CA THR A 28 2.52 -16.09 1.01
C THR A 28 2.55 -15.35 -0.33
N SER A 29 1.44 -15.31 -1.06
CA SER A 29 1.38 -14.65 -2.37
C SER A 29 1.51 -13.13 -2.27
N LYS A 30 2.73 -12.62 -2.52
CA LYS A 30 3.03 -11.18 -2.56
C LYS A 30 2.13 -10.42 -3.56
N PRO A 31 1.89 -10.90 -4.80
CA PRO A 31 1.00 -10.21 -5.74
C PRO A 31 -0.44 -10.05 -5.22
N ILE A 32 -0.98 -11.06 -4.53
CA ILE A 32 -2.32 -10.98 -3.92
C ILE A 32 -2.31 -9.97 -2.78
N ARG A 33 -1.32 -10.02 -1.90
CA ARG A 33 -1.19 -9.09 -0.77
C ARG A 33 -1.06 -7.64 -1.21
N LYS A 34 -0.29 -7.35 -2.27
CA LYS A 34 -0.20 -6.01 -2.88
C LYS A 34 -1.57 -5.48 -3.29
N LYS A 35 -2.33 -6.28 -4.05
CA LYS A 35 -3.66 -5.90 -4.52
C LYS A 35 -4.66 -5.74 -3.37
N LEU A 36 -4.59 -6.62 -2.37
CA LEU A 36 -5.40 -6.52 -1.16
C LEU A 36 -5.13 -5.23 -0.38
N ILE A 37 -3.87 -4.81 -0.23
CA ILE A 37 -3.54 -3.54 0.44
C ILE A 37 -4.29 -2.38 -0.23
N ILE A 38 -4.22 -2.29 -1.56
CA ILE A 38 -4.90 -1.25 -2.34
C ILE A 38 -6.43 -1.34 -2.20
N CYS A 39 -7.00 -2.55 -2.32
CA CYS A 39 -8.43 -2.78 -2.12
C CYS A 39 -8.88 -2.37 -0.71
N TYR A 40 -8.13 -2.73 0.33
CA TYR A 40 -8.45 -2.36 1.70
C TYR A 40 -8.41 -0.85 1.90
N VAL A 41 -7.43 -0.15 1.33
CA VAL A 41 -7.40 1.32 1.33
C VAL A 41 -8.67 1.88 0.68
N LYS A 42 -9.04 1.43 -0.52
CA LYS A 42 -10.20 1.94 -1.27
C LYS A 42 -11.56 1.59 -0.68
N THR A 43 -11.63 0.53 0.11
CA THR A 43 -12.86 0.11 0.82
C THR A 43 -12.93 0.65 2.25
N GLY A 44 -12.01 1.53 2.64
CA GLY A 44 -11.97 2.18 3.96
C GLY A 44 -11.46 1.29 5.10
N LYS A 45 -10.98 0.08 4.82
CA LYS A 45 -10.40 -0.85 5.79
C LYS A 45 -8.91 -0.58 6.00
N LEU A 46 -8.57 0.67 6.32
CA LEU A 46 -7.19 1.16 6.30
C LEU A 46 -6.26 0.42 7.27
N TYR A 47 -6.69 0.17 8.51
CA TYR A 47 -5.85 -0.52 9.49
C TYR A 47 -5.51 -1.95 9.08
N THR A 48 -6.44 -2.64 8.42
CA THR A 48 -6.18 -3.96 7.82
C THR A 48 -5.16 -3.86 6.68
N ALA A 49 -5.25 -2.81 5.85
CA ALA A 49 -4.25 -2.54 4.83
C ALA A 49 -2.85 -2.34 5.45
N LEU A 50 -2.77 -1.54 6.52
CA LEU A 50 -1.53 -1.24 7.24
C LEU A 50 -0.89 -2.51 7.84
N GLU A 51 -1.67 -3.40 8.44
CA GLU A 51 -1.16 -4.66 8.99
C GLU A 51 -0.55 -5.58 7.92
N ILE A 52 -1.23 -5.73 6.77
CA ILE A 52 -0.73 -6.55 5.67
C ILE A 52 0.53 -5.92 5.06
N PHE A 53 0.51 -4.60 4.92
CA PHE A 53 1.62 -3.79 4.44
C PHE A 53 2.86 -3.95 5.33
N GLU A 54 2.73 -3.76 6.64
CA GLU A 54 3.84 -3.91 7.59
C GLU A 54 4.48 -5.29 7.51
N LYS A 55 3.66 -6.34 7.49
CA LYS A 55 4.16 -7.71 7.32
C LYS A 55 4.88 -7.87 5.98
N LEU A 56 4.38 -7.25 4.92
CA LEU A 56 4.93 -7.39 3.57
C LEU A 56 6.26 -6.64 3.42
N ILE A 57 6.40 -5.44 3.98
CA ILE A 57 7.67 -4.70 3.93
C ILE A 57 8.76 -5.34 4.78
N VAL A 58 8.40 -5.99 5.89
CA VAL A 58 9.33 -6.76 6.73
C VAL A 58 9.83 -8.00 5.99
N GLU A 59 8.92 -8.69 5.29
CA GLU A 59 9.25 -9.88 4.51
C GLU A 59 10.07 -9.54 3.24
N ASP A 60 9.56 -8.62 2.42
CA ASP A 60 10.16 -8.20 1.16
C ASP A 60 9.57 -6.87 0.69
N VAL A 61 10.23 -5.77 1.03
CA VAL A 61 9.83 -4.43 0.58
C VAL A 61 9.98 -4.22 -0.94
N TYR A 62 10.90 -4.92 -1.60
CA TYR A 62 11.20 -4.69 -3.02
C TYR A 62 10.04 -5.10 -3.92
N CYS A 63 9.20 -6.03 -3.46
CA CYS A 63 7.99 -6.39 -4.20
C CYS A 63 7.00 -5.22 -4.36
N ILE A 64 7.06 -4.20 -3.49
CA ILE A 64 6.27 -2.97 -3.60
C ILE A 64 7.07 -1.89 -4.33
N ILE A 65 8.33 -1.64 -3.92
CA ILE A 65 9.15 -0.55 -4.48
C ILE A 65 9.38 -0.71 -5.98
N ASN A 66 9.53 -1.94 -6.46
CA ASN A 66 9.78 -2.22 -7.87
C ASN A 66 8.48 -2.34 -8.68
N THR A 67 7.33 -1.94 -8.13
CA THR A 67 6.08 -1.87 -8.91
C THR A 67 6.25 -0.77 -9.95
N ASP A 68 5.95 -1.08 -11.21
CA ASP A 68 5.84 -0.08 -12.26
C ASP A 68 4.35 0.25 -12.44
N PRO A 69 3.89 1.46 -12.10
CA PRO A 69 2.48 1.78 -12.18
C PRO A 69 1.85 1.60 -13.56
N ILE A 70 2.64 1.77 -14.63
CA ILE A 70 2.19 1.65 -16.00
C ILE A 70 2.18 0.18 -16.42
N LEU A 71 3.28 -0.55 -16.20
CA LEU A 71 3.39 -1.95 -16.64
C LEU A 71 2.56 -2.91 -15.77
N ASP A 72 2.39 -2.61 -14.48
CA ASP A 72 1.62 -3.43 -13.54
C ASP A 72 0.14 -3.03 -13.41
N ASP A 73 -0.32 -2.03 -14.19
CA ASP A 73 -1.66 -1.42 -14.07
C ASP A 73 -2.00 -1.00 -12.62
N CYS A 74 -1.03 -0.45 -11.87
CA CYS A 74 -1.24 0.00 -10.48
C CYS A 74 -2.16 1.22 -10.51
N PRO A 75 -3.34 1.18 -9.84
CA PRO A 75 -4.21 2.35 -9.71
C PRO A 75 -3.65 3.42 -8.77
N CYS A 76 -2.44 3.23 -8.27
CA CYS A 76 -1.86 3.95 -7.14
C CYS A 76 -1.74 5.46 -7.42
N PRO A 77 -1.28 5.93 -8.60
CA PRO A 77 -1.28 7.36 -8.93
C PRO A 77 -2.68 7.99 -8.97
N GLU A 78 -3.66 7.27 -9.52
CA GLU A 78 -5.07 7.72 -9.58
C GLU A 78 -5.64 7.91 -8.17
N ILE A 79 -5.44 6.92 -7.30
CA ILE A 79 -5.95 6.95 -5.92
C ILE A 79 -5.26 8.04 -5.10
N ILE A 80 -3.94 8.24 -5.28
CA ILE A 80 -3.20 9.32 -4.63
C ILE A 80 -3.81 10.67 -5.01
N TYR A 81 -4.01 10.92 -6.30
CA TYR A 81 -4.61 12.16 -6.79
C TYR A 81 -6.00 12.39 -6.18
N GLU A 82 -6.85 11.36 -6.14
CA GLU A 82 -8.16 11.44 -5.50
C GLU A 82 -8.07 11.83 -4.02
N LEU A 83 -7.19 11.17 -3.26
CA LEU A 83 -7.02 11.42 -1.83
C LEU A 83 -6.50 12.83 -1.55
N GLU A 84 -5.58 13.34 -2.37
CA GLU A 84 -5.00 14.68 -2.19
C GLU A 84 -5.97 15.80 -2.54
N ASN A 85 -6.77 15.65 -3.60
CA ASN A 85 -7.58 16.73 -4.17
C ASN A 85 -9.05 16.71 -3.76
N THR A 86 -9.55 15.61 -3.18
CA THR A 86 -10.97 15.46 -2.83
C THR A 86 -11.14 15.39 -1.31
N SER A 87 -12.31 15.80 -0.82
CA SER A 87 -12.71 15.50 0.56
C SER A 87 -12.77 13.98 0.74
N SER A 88 -11.86 13.44 1.53
CA SER A 88 -11.78 12.01 1.82
C SER A 88 -12.65 11.68 3.02
N TYR A 89 -13.13 10.44 3.09
CA TYR A 89 -13.76 9.90 4.30
C TYR A 89 -12.75 9.63 5.43
N PHE A 90 -11.45 9.68 5.11
CA PHE A 90 -10.38 9.52 6.09
C PHE A 90 -10.16 10.79 6.91
N ASP A 91 -9.85 10.62 8.18
CA ASP A 91 -9.25 11.71 8.97
C ASP A 91 -7.82 12.04 8.48
N GLU A 92 -7.25 13.15 8.95
CA GLU A 92 -5.90 13.59 8.54
C GLU A 92 -4.80 12.55 8.80
N LYS A 93 -4.92 11.77 9.88
CA LYS A 93 -3.96 10.71 10.22
C LYS A 93 -4.13 9.53 9.26
N GLU A 94 -5.36 9.08 9.07
CA GLU A 94 -5.72 7.98 8.17
C GLU A 94 -5.34 8.29 6.72
N LYS A 95 -5.61 9.51 6.26
CA LYS A 95 -5.19 9.99 4.94
C LYS A 95 -3.67 9.94 4.80
N SER A 96 -2.94 10.39 5.81
CA SER A 96 -1.47 10.32 5.83
C SER A 96 -0.94 8.89 5.76
N ILE A 97 -1.59 7.94 6.45
CA ILE A 97 -1.23 6.51 6.40
C ILE A 97 -1.51 5.96 5.00
N ALA A 98 -2.69 6.23 4.43
CA ALA A 98 -3.08 5.76 3.10
C ALA A 98 -2.10 6.28 2.03
N LEU A 99 -1.77 7.58 2.07
CA LEU A 99 -0.79 8.19 1.18
C LEU A 99 0.60 7.57 1.37
N GLY A 100 1.05 7.37 2.61
CA GLY A 100 2.34 6.72 2.89
C GLY A 100 2.43 5.32 2.29
N ILE A 101 1.36 4.52 2.39
CA ILE A 101 1.28 3.18 1.80
C ILE A 101 1.28 3.25 0.26
N LEU A 102 0.40 4.05 -0.32
CA LEU A 102 0.20 4.12 -1.78
C LEU A 102 1.42 4.70 -2.49
N TRP A 103 2.03 5.75 -1.94
CA TRP A 103 3.26 6.32 -2.49
C TRP A 103 4.39 5.29 -2.53
N LEU A 104 4.42 4.26 -1.68
CA LEU A 104 5.49 3.26 -1.76
C LEU A 104 5.48 2.48 -3.09
N TYR A 105 4.32 2.39 -3.75
CA TYR A 105 4.18 1.78 -5.08
C TYR A 105 4.64 2.69 -6.21
N CYS A 106 4.88 3.98 -5.94
CA CYS A 106 5.14 5.00 -6.96
C CYS A 106 6.48 5.71 -6.73
N ASP A 107 6.69 6.23 -5.53
CA ASP A 107 7.90 6.93 -5.12
C ASP A 107 8.17 6.77 -3.61
N ILE A 108 9.31 6.16 -3.30
CA ILE A 108 9.70 5.88 -1.92
C ILE A 108 9.99 7.15 -1.09
N LYS A 109 10.39 8.26 -1.73
CA LYS A 109 10.69 9.50 -0.99
C LYS A 109 9.39 10.13 -0.47
N HIS A 110 8.35 10.18 -1.28
CA HIS A 110 7.03 10.65 -0.88
C HIS A 110 6.45 9.75 0.22
N SER A 111 6.55 8.43 0.06
CA SER A 111 6.14 7.47 1.08
C SER A 111 6.84 7.73 2.43
N LEU A 112 8.17 7.90 2.41
CA LEU A 112 8.97 8.21 3.59
C LEU A 112 8.54 9.52 4.25
N ASN A 113 8.25 10.56 3.48
CA ASN A 113 7.83 11.85 4.04
C ASN A 113 6.55 11.69 4.88
N HIS A 114 5.55 10.96 4.39
CA HIS A 114 4.34 10.70 5.16
C HIS A 114 4.61 9.89 6.43
N PHE A 115 5.40 8.83 6.35
CA PHE A 115 5.71 8.00 7.53
C PHE A 115 6.59 8.71 8.56
N ILE A 116 7.48 9.62 8.13
CA ILE A 116 8.27 10.47 9.03
C ILE A 116 7.35 11.42 9.82
N LEU A 117 6.38 12.05 9.14
CA LEU A 117 5.42 12.93 9.82
C LEU A 117 4.57 12.15 10.83
N LEU A 118 4.17 10.93 10.49
CA LEU A 118 3.44 10.04 11.40
C LEU A 118 4.29 9.57 12.59
N SER A 119 5.58 9.30 12.37
CA SER A 119 6.49 8.81 13.42
C SER A 119 6.72 9.83 14.53
N LEU A 120 6.55 11.14 14.25
CA LEU A 120 6.63 12.18 15.29
C LEU A 120 5.56 12.02 16.38
N LYS A 121 4.44 11.36 16.07
CA LYS A 121 3.29 11.18 16.98
C LYS A 121 3.13 9.75 17.47
N ASP A 122 3.58 8.76 16.68
CA ASP A 122 3.34 7.35 16.94
C ASP A 122 4.56 6.50 16.57
N LYS A 123 5.15 5.89 17.61
CA LYS A 123 6.38 5.08 17.52
C LYS A 123 6.26 3.88 16.59
N ARG A 124 5.04 3.42 16.29
CA ARG A 124 4.82 2.34 15.31
C ARG A 124 5.46 2.68 13.97
N PHE A 125 5.33 3.94 13.53
CA PHE A 125 5.83 4.37 12.23
C PHE A 125 7.34 4.61 12.22
N GLU A 126 7.99 4.78 13.38
CA GLU A 126 9.47 4.85 13.46
C GLU A 126 10.11 3.60 12.86
N LYS A 127 9.58 2.41 13.21
CA LYS A 127 10.06 1.13 12.68
C LYS A 127 9.91 1.03 11.16
N ILE A 128 8.79 1.52 10.62
CA ILE A 128 8.54 1.56 9.17
C ILE A 128 9.58 2.46 8.50
N VAL A 129 9.80 3.67 9.04
CA VAL A 129 10.78 4.62 8.51
C VAL A 129 12.20 4.03 8.52
N GLU A 130 12.61 3.40 9.61
CA GLU A 130 13.92 2.74 9.72
C GLU A 130 14.09 1.65 8.65
N LEU A 131 13.06 0.80 8.47
CA LEU A 131 13.09 -0.26 7.48
C LEU A 131 13.21 0.31 6.06
N LEU A 132 12.39 1.30 5.71
CA LEU A 132 12.43 1.92 4.38
C LEU A 132 13.77 2.65 4.11
N ARG A 133 14.36 3.28 5.14
CA ARG A 133 15.67 3.95 5.04
C ARG A 133 16.84 2.98 4.87
N THR A 134 16.83 1.85 5.58
CA THR A 134 17.90 0.85 5.44
C THR A 134 17.92 0.24 4.04
N LYS A 135 16.73 0.05 3.44
CA LYS A 135 16.57 -0.57 2.12
C LYS A 135 16.89 0.39 0.97
N THR A 136 16.57 1.68 1.09
CA THR A 136 16.94 2.70 0.09
C THR A 136 18.45 2.91 -0.05
N LYS A 137 19.22 2.75 1.03
CA LYS A 137 20.70 2.84 0.99
C LYS A 137 21.36 1.68 0.23
N GLN A 138 20.68 0.54 0.09
CA GLN A 138 21.21 -0.63 -0.61
C GLN A 138 21.08 -0.51 -2.13
N THR A 139 20.14 0.30 -2.63
CA THR A 139 19.92 0.51 -4.08
C THR A 139 20.92 1.48 -4.72
N GLN A 140 21.79 2.12 -3.94
CA GLN A 140 22.80 3.08 -4.42
C GLN A 140 24.24 2.51 -4.46
N ARG A 141 24.42 1.19 -4.35
CA ARG A 141 25.71 0.50 -4.47
C ARG A 141 25.74 -0.46 -5.64
#